data_AF-A0A6H2C539-F1
#
_entry.id   AF-A0A6H2C539-F1
#
_cell.length_a   1.000
_cell.length_b   1.000
_cell.length_c   1.000
_cell.angle_alpha   90.00
_cell.angle_beta   90.00
_cell.angle_gamma   90.00
#
_symmetry.space_group_name_H-M   'P 1'
#
loop_
_entity.id
_entity.type
_entity.pdbx_description
1 polymer ?
#
loop_
_entity_poly.entity_id
_entity_poly.type
_entity_poly.pdbx_seq_one_letter_code
_entity_poly.pdbx_strand_id
1 'polypeptide(L)'
;MTFHKLQPRESLNKAFLKVKPNRNDIEHFKKNLQSLIEKINEVESEEFHKNLIGDFLKNTYYGGNHFINTKGRNDFVIHNGKDAKSSVGVILEAKKPTNKGEMLKVDNLNTKAFQELVLYFLREVPEYKPEYINITAIVDQILTAKKSDPKADTTALETEIDQLVYQLYELTAEEIKIIEG
;
A
#
# COMPACT_ATOMS: atom_id res chain seq x y z
N MET A 1 16.28 14.14 -2.97
CA MET A 1 16.55 12.92 -2.18
C MET A 1 17.25 11.88 -3.02
N THR A 2 18.36 11.32 -2.54
CA THR A 2 19.06 10.21 -3.21
C THR A 2 18.51 8.90 -2.64
N PHE A 3 17.65 8.20 -3.39
CA PHE A 3 17.08 6.93 -2.92
C PHE A 3 18.14 5.82 -2.92
N HIS A 4 18.37 5.21 -1.76
CA HIS A 4 19.20 4.01 -1.64
C HIS A 4 18.39 2.77 -2.07
N LYS A 5 18.58 2.32 -3.30
CA LYS A 5 17.88 1.14 -3.84
C LYS A 5 18.42 -0.13 -3.20
N LEU A 6 17.57 -0.86 -2.47
CA LEU A 6 17.88 -2.18 -1.93
C LEU A 6 17.44 -3.28 -2.91
N GLN A 7 18.28 -4.27 -3.11
CA GLN A 7 17.90 -5.51 -3.79
C GLN A 7 16.97 -6.33 -2.89
N PRO A 8 16.07 -7.16 -3.45
CA PRO A 8 15.18 -8.00 -2.64
C PRO A 8 15.90 -8.86 -1.59
N ARG A 9 17.10 -9.34 -1.91
CA ARG A 9 17.93 -10.12 -0.97
C ARG A 9 18.44 -9.31 0.23
N GLU A 10 18.60 -8.01 0.05
CA GLU A 10 19.01 -7.06 1.09
C GLU A 10 17.82 -6.64 1.95
N SER A 11 16.63 -6.52 1.36
CA SER A 11 15.40 -6.11 2.05
C SER A 11 14.74 -7.22 2.87
N LEU A 12 14.98 -8.50 2.57
CA LEU A 12 14.37 -9.62 3.27
C LEU A 12 15.10 -9.94 4.58
N ASN A 13 14.33 -10.17 5.65
CA ASN A 13 14.88 -10.71 6.89
C ASN A 13 15.60 -12.04 6.62
N LYS A 14 16.85 -12.16 7.09
CA LYS A 14 17.70 -13.35 6.91
C LYS A 14 17.04 -14.66 7.37
N ALA A 15 16.05 -14.60 8.28
CA ALA A 15 15.26 -15.74 8.69
C ALA A 15 14.48 -16.38 7.52
N PHE A 16 13.97 -15.59 6.57
CA PHE A 16 13.25 -16.12 5.40
C PHE A 16 14.14 -16.95 4.48
N LEU A 17 15.44 -16.67 4.43
CA LEU A 17 16.40 -17.47 3.65
C LEU A 17 16.59 -18.89 4.21
N LYS A 18 16.21 -19.12 5.48
CA LYS A 18 16.26 -20.43 6.12
C LYS A 18 14.99 -21.25 5.91
N VAL A 19 13.91 -20.63 5.42
CA VAL A 19 12.65 -21.32 5.12
C VAL A 19 12.83 -22.06 3.80
N LYS A 20 12.87 -23.40 3.87
CA LYS A 20 13.00 -24.22 2.66
C LYS A 20 11.71 -24.11 1.85
N PRO A 21 11.77 -23.69 0.57
CA PRO A 21 10.61 -23.66 -0.28
C PRO A 21 10.08 -25.08 -0.53
N ASN A 22 8.77 -25.28 -0.39
CA ASN A 22 8.14 -26.52 -0.78
C ASN A 22 7.92 -26.52 -2.30
N ARG A 23 8.28 -27.63 -2.96
CA ARG A 23 8.15 -27.74 -4.42
C ARG A 23 6.68 -27.67 -4.86
N ASN A 24 5.76 -28.28 -4.11
CA ASN A 24 4.35 -28.26 -4.43
C ASN A 24 3.78 -26.83 -4.35
N ASP A 25 4.20 -26.06 -3.34
CA ASP A 25 3.77 -24.67 -3.18
C ASP A 25 4.29 -23.80 -4.34
N ILE A 26 5.52 -24.04 -4.80
CA ILE A 26 6.08 -23.36 -5.98
C ILE A 26 5.28 -23.69 -7.25
N GLU A 27 4.98 -24.96 -7.50
CA GLU A 27 4.23 -25.33 -8.70
C GLU A 27 2.78 -24.85 -8.64
N HIS A 28 2.16 -24.85 -7.46
CA HIS A 28 0.83 -24.27 -7.23
C HIS A 28 0.83 -22.75 -7.50
N PHE A 29 1.82 -22.03 -6.96
CA PHE A 29 2.00 -20.61 -7.23
C PHE A 29 2.16 -20.33 -8.72
N LYS A 30 3.04 -21.07 -9.42
CA LYS A 30 3.26 -20.90 -10.86
C LYS A 30 1.98 -21.10 -11.66
N LYS A 31 1.22 -22.15 -11.36
CA LYS A 31 -0.06 -22.44 -12.03
C LYS A 31 -1.04 -21.28 -11.87
N ASN A 32 -1.20 -20.77 -10.65
CA ASN A 32 -2.13 -19.66 -10.40
C ASN A 32 -1.63 -18.35 -11.01
N LEU A 33 -0.32 -18.10 -11.00
CA LEU A 33 0.28 -16.93 -11.62
C LEU A 33 0.11 -16.95 -13.14
N GLN A 34 0.33 -18.11 -13.77
CA GLN A 34 0.07 -18.28 -15.19
C GLN A 34 -1.40 -17.99 -15.52
N SER A 35 -2.34 -18.55 -14.75
CA SER A 35 -3.77 -18.30 -14.95
C SER A 35 -4.16 -16.82 -14.76
N LEU A 36 -3.51 -16.11 -13.84
CA LEU A 36 -3.68 -14.66 -13.68
C LEU A 36 -3.21 -13.93 -14.94
N ILE A 37 -1.99 -14.19 -15.39
CA ILE A 37 -1.38 -13.51 -16.55
C ILE A 37 -2.22 -13.73 -17.82
N GLU A 38 -2.72 -14.95 -18.05
CA GLU A 38 -3.58 -15.29 -19.20
C GLU A 38 -4.91 -14.52 -19.22
N LYS A 39 -5.37 -14.01 -18.07
CA LYS A 39 -6.65 -13.28 -17.95
C LYS A 39 -6.49 -11.76 -17.95
N ILE A 40 -5.28 -11.23 -17.76
CA ILE A 40 -5.04 -9.78 -17.74
C ILE A 40 -5.40 -9.19 -19.11
N ASN A 41 -6.13 -8.08 -19.10
CA ASN A 41 -6.52 -7.38 -20.31
C ASN A 41 -6.51 -5.86 -20.08
N GLU A 42 -5.49 -5.16 -20.60
CA GLU A 42 -5.24 -3.74 -20.29
C GLU A 42 -6.40 -2.80 -20.62
N VAL A 43 -7.31 -3.18 -21.51
CA VAL A 43 -8.47 -2.35 -21.87
C VAL A 43 -9.54 -2.37 -20.78
N GLU A 44 -9.57 -3.41 -19.94
CA GLU A 44 -10.58 -3.62 -18.92
C GLU A 44 -10.49 -2.60 -17.78
N SER A 45 -11.52 -2.59 -16.93
CA SER A 45 -11.60 -1.68 -15.79
C SER A 45 -10.58 -2.02 -14.70
N GLU A 46 -10.37 -1.07 -13.79
CA GLU A 46 -9.62 -1.32 -12.55
C GLU A 46 -10.29 -2.40 -11.71
N GLU A 47 -11.62 -2.38 -11.62
CA GLU A 47 -12.44 -3.38 -10.91
C GLU A 47 -12.26 -4.80 -11.47
N PHE A 48 -12.16 -4.94 -12.79
CA PHE A 48 -11.87 -6.22 -13.43
C PHE A 48 -10.53 -6.80 -12.95
N HIS A 49 -9.45 -6.01 -13.01
CA HIS A 49 -8.13 -6.45 -12.59
C HIS A 49 -8.06 -6.71 -11.08
N LYS A 50 -8.77 -5.90 -10.30
CA LYS A 50 -8.97 -6.09 -8.86
C LYS A 50 -9.50 -7.48 -8.54
N ASN A 51 -10.55 -7.91 -9.24
CA ASN A 51 -11.11 -9.25 -9.06
C ASN A 51 -10.10 -10.36 -9.40
N LEU A 52 -9.34 -10.21 -10.48
CA LEU A 52 -8.30 -11.18 -10.85
C LEU A 52 -7.20 -11.32 -9.78
N ILE A 53 -6.74 -10.20 -9.21
CA ILE A 53 -5.76 -10.21 -8.11
C ILE A 53 -6.35 -10.84 -6.85
N GLY A 54 -7.60 -10.52 -6.51
CA GLY A 54 -8.31 -11.13 -5.38
C GLY A 54 -8.40 -12.65 -5.50
N ASP A 55 -8.80 -13.15 -6.68
CA ASP A 55 -8.87 -14.58 -6.97
C ASP A 55 -7.50 -15.25 -6.90
N PHE A 56 -6.47 -14.63 -7.47
CA PHE A 56 -5.10 -15.13 -7.39
C PHE A 56 -4.64 -15.28 -5.93
N LEU A 57 -4.84 -14.26 -5.11
CA LEU A 57 -4.42 -14.27 -3.69
C LEU A 57 -5.18 -15.32 -2.87
N LYS A 58 -6.51 -15.43 -3.08
CA LYS A 58 -7.35 -16.46 -2.44
C LYS A 58 -6.91 -17.87 -2.81
N ASN A 59 -6.71 -18.12 -4.10
CA ASN A 59 -6.39 -19.46 -4.59
C ASN A 59 -4.94 -19.88 -4.32
N THR A 60 -4.04 -18.94 -4.07
CA THR A 60 -2.60 -19.21 -3.93
C THR A 60 -2.14 -19.29 -2.47
N TYR A 61 -2.61 -18.39 -1.61
CA TYR A 61 -2.03 -18.25 -0.26
C TYR A 61 -3.08 -18.13 0.85
N TYR A 62 -4.14 -17.37 0.61
CA TYR A 62 -4.94 -16.82 1.70
C TYR A 62 -6.29 -17.54 1.91
N GLY A 63 -6.73 -18.33 0.94
CA GLY A 63 -8.02 -19.04 0.98
C GLY A 63 -8.21 -19.89 2.23
N GLY A 64 -9.43 -19.85 2.79
CA GLY A 64 -9.84 -20.67 3.94
C GLY A 64 -9.35 -20.21 5.32
N ASN A 65 -8.31 -19.37 5.36
CA ASN A 65 -7.71 -18.87 6.61
C ASN A 65 -7.75 -17.35 6.77
N HIS A 66 -7.89 -16.61 5.67
CA HIS A 66 -7.92 -15.15 5.68
C HIS A 66 -9.12 -14.64 4.90
N PHE A 67 -9.68 -13.53 5.36
CA PHE A 67 -10.73 -12.82 4.66
C PHE A 67 -10.11 -11.76 3.75
N ILE A 68 -10.47 -11.80 2.46
CA ILE A 68 -10.02 -10.83 1.45
C ILE A 68 -11.25 -10.15 0.89
N ASN A 69 -11.35 -8.83 1.10
CA ASN A 69 -12.45 -8.02 0.59
C ASN A 69 -12.07 -6.52 0.53
N THR A 70 -12.97 -5.71 0.00
CA THR A 70 -12.95 -4.25 0.21
C THR A 70 -13.22 -3.92 1.67
N LYS A 71 -12.68 -2.79 2.15
CA LYS A 71 -12.97 -2.24 3.48
C LYS A 71 -13.07 -0.73 3.41
N GLY A 72 -14.29 -0.20 3.54
CA GLY A 72 -14.53 1.24 3.40
C GLY A 72 -14.14 1.75 2.01
N ARG A 73 -13.13 2.63 1.94
CA ARG A 73 -12.57 3.14 0.67
C ARG A 73 -11.38 2.32 0.16
N ASN A 74 -10.87 1.38 0.95
CA ASN A 74 -9.72 0.58 0.55
C ASN A 74 -10.15 -0.43 -0.51
N ASP A 75 -9.40 -0.47 -1.61
CA ASP A 75 -9.63 -1.40 -2.72
C ASP A 75 -9.60 -2.86 -2.27
N PHE A 76 -8.57 -3.23 -1.51
CA PHE A 76 -8.44 -4.56 -0.94
C PHE A 76 -7.72 -4.54 0.39
N VAL A 77 -8.22 -5.35 1.32
CA VAL A 77 -7.51 -5.72 2.53
C VAL A 77 -7.48 -7.24 2.67
N ILE A 78 -6.41 -7.74 3.27
CA ILE A 78 -6.30 -9.13 3.74
C ILE A 78 -6.31 -9.07 5.26
N HIS A 79 -7.32 -9.66 5.86
CA HIS A 79 -7.43 -9.76 7.31
C HIS A 79 -6.61 -10.94 7.85
N ASN A 80 -6.06 -10.81 9.05
CA ASN A 80 -5.27 -11.84 9.73
C ASN A 80 -6.10 -13.07 10.16
N GLY A 81 -7.43 -13.01 10.04
CA GLY A 81 -8.35 -14.11 10.31
C GLY A 81 -9.40 -14.27 9.22
N LYS A 82 -10.32 -15.22 9.45
CA LYS A 82 -11.30 -15.70 8.46
C LYS A 82 -12.47 -14.76 8.20
N ASP A 83 -12.56 -13.66 8.94
CA ASP A 83 -13.63 -12.68 8.81
C ASP A 83 -13.14 -11.24 8.99
N ALA A 84 -14.02 -10.29 8.66
CA ALA A 84 -13.75 -8.86 8.71
C ALA A 84 -13.55 -8.28 10.12
N LYS A 85 -13.76 -9.07 11.19
CA LYS A 85 -13.57 -8.63 12.58
C LYS A 85 -12.12 -8.70 13.02
N SER A 86 -11.33 -9.56 12.37
CA SER A 86 -9.89 -9.65 12.63
C SER A 86 -9.14 -8.44 12.07
N SER A 87 -7.96 -8.15 12.63
CA SER A 87 -7.14 -7.02 12.20
C SER A 87 -6.70 -7.16 10.74
N VAL A 88 -6.48 -6.03 10.07
CA VAL A 88 -5.92 -6.01 8.72
C VAL A 88 -4.43 -6.31 8.79
N GLY A 89 -3.99 -7.29 8.00
CA GLY A 89 -2.57 -7.67 7.87
C GLY A 89 -1.91 -7.14 6.61
N VAL A 90 -2.69 -6.96 5.53
CA VAL A 90 -2.21 -6.43 4.24
C VAL A 90 -3.23 -5.46 3.67
N ILE A 91 -2.75 -4.34 3.13
CA ILE A 91 -3.54 -3.37 2.36
C ILE A 91 -3.01 -3.40 0.93
N LEU A 92 -3.92 -3.45 -0.05
CA LEU A 92 -3.59 -3.36 -1.46
C LEU A 92 -4.39 -2.22 -2.10
N GLU A 93 -3.68 -1.45 -2.91
CA GLU A 93 -4.24 -0.41 -3.77
C GLU A 93 -4.01 -0.84 -5.21
N ALA A 94 -5.08 -0.86 -6.01
CA ALA A 94 -5.00 -1.24 -7.40
C ALA A 94 -5.18 0.00 -8.27
N LYS A 95 -4.47 0.04 -9.41
CA LYS A 95 -4.75 1.00 -10.46
C LYS A 95 -4.93 0.28 -11.79
N LYS A 96 -5.73 0.86 -12.67
CA LYS A 96 -5.82 0.39 -14.06
C LYS A 96 -4.41 0.35 -14.71
N PRO A 97 -4.05 -0.71 -15.46
CA PRO A 97 -2.73 -0.81 -16.10
C PRO A 97 -2.34 0.39 -16.98
N THR A 98 -3.33 1.03 -17.60
CA THR A 98 -3.10 2.21 -18.44
C THR A 98 -2.89 3.51 -17.65
N ASN A 99 -3.24 3.54 -16.35
CA ASN A 99 -3.07 4.71 -15.48
C ASN A 99 -1.66 4.77 -14.87
N LYS A 100 -0.66 4.92 -15.73
CA LYS A 100 0.76 4.98 -15.33
C LYS A 100 1.13 6.25 -14.55
N GLY A 101 0.24 7.24 -14.48
CA GLY A 101 0.45 8.48 -13.73
C GLY A 101 0.27 8.30 -12.22
N GLU A 102 -0.67 7.44 -11.82
CA GLU A 102 -0.99 7.21 -10.40
C GLU A 102 -0.12 6.11 -9.74
N MET A 103 0.52 5.26 -10.55
CA MET A 103 1.35 4.14 -10.11
C MET A 103 2.75 4.56 -9.69
N LEU A 104 3.28 3.93 -8.63
CA LEU A 104 4.63 4.15 -8.12
C LEU A 104 5.69 3.88 -9.20
N LYS A 105 6.72 4.72 -9.20
CA LYS A 105 7.91 4.57 -10.05
C LYS A 105 9.17 4.62 -9.21
N VAL A 106 10.22 3.99 -9.72
CA VAL A 106 11.54 3.93 -9.05
C VAL A 106 12.12 5.33 -8.76
N ASP A 107 11.80 6.29 -9.62
CA ASP A 107 12.22 7.70 -9.56
C ASP A 107 11.11 8.65 -9.09
N ASN A 108 9.89 8.15 -8.86
CA ASN A 108 8.77 8.93 -8.33
C ASN A 108 7.88 8.03 -7.45
N LEU A 109 8.14 8.07 -6.15
CA LEU A 109 7.32 7.37 -5.15
C LEU A 109 6.09 8.16 -4.73
N ASN A 110 6.11 9.51 -4.85
CA ASN A 110 5.02 10.36 -4.41
C ASN A 110 3.88 10.40 -5.45
N THR A 111 3.26 9.24 -5.67
CA THR A 111 2.13 9.07 -6.57
C THR A 111 0.85 8.85 -5.80
N LYS A 112 -0.29 9.05 -6.46
CA LYS A 112 -1.60 8.91 -5.83
C LYS A 112 -1.80 7.55 -5.16
N ALA A 113 -1.42 6.45 -5.82
CA ALA A 113 -1.53 5.11 -5.22
C ALA A 113 -0.70 4.97 -3.94
N PHE A 114 0.49 5.60 -3.86
CA PHE A 114 1.29 5.58 -2.65
C PHE A 114 0.67 6.42 -1.53
N GLN A 115 0.19 7.62 -1.86
CA GLN A 115 -0.51 8.50 -0.90
C GLN A 115 -1.75 7.80 -0.32
N GLU A 116 -2.54 7.13 -1.15
CA GLU A 116 -3.70 6.33 -0.72
C GLU A 116 -3.29 5.15 0.16
N LEU A 117 -2.25 4.39 -0.20
CA LEU A 117 -1.73 3.31 0.64
C LEU A 117 -1.27 3.80 2.02
N VAL A 118 -0.54 4.93 2.07
CA VAL A 118 -0.10 5.53 3.34
C VAL A 118 -1.30 5.97 4.17
N LEU A 119 -2.28 6.65 3.57
CA LEU A 119 -3.52 7.02 4.28
C LEU A 119 -4.21 5.80 4.88
N TYR A 120 -4.38 4.74 4.09
CA TYR A 120 -5.09 3.53 4.50
C TYR A 120 -4.33 2.81 5.61
N PHE A 121 -3.00 2.78 5.52
CA PHE A 121 -2.17 2.29 6.60
C PHE A 121 -2.39 3.06 7.90
N LEU A 122 -2.33 4.40 7.87
CA LEU A 122 -2.52 5.23 9.07
C LEU A 122 -3.90 5.04 9.72
N ARG A 123 -4.93 4.80 8.89
CA ARG A 123 -6.30 4.47 9.34
C ARG A 123 -6.47 3.10 9.96
N GLU A 124 -5.58 2.15 9.68
CA GLU A 124 -5.58 0.82 10.30
C GLU A 124 -4.69 0.76 11.57
N VAL A 125 -3.95 1.81 11.87
CA VAL A 125 -3.12 1.96 13.09
C VAL A 125 -3.81 2.69 14.29
N PRO A 126 -5.12 3.02 14.32
CA PRO A 126 -5.67 4.03 15.22
C PRO A 126 -5.68 3.63 16.70
N GLU A 127 -5.36 2.38 17.05
CA GLU A 127 -5.28 1.94 18.45
C GLU A 127 -4.04 2.43 19.20
N TYR A 128 -3.04 3.04 18.55
CA TYR A 128 -1.75 3.23 19.23
C TYR A 128 -1.31 4.65 19.56
N LYS A 129 -1.76 5.71 18.87
CA LYS A 129 -1.22 7.07 19.09
C LYS A 129 -2.14 8.20 18.55
N PRO A 130 -2.55 9.21 19.36
CA PRO A 130 -3.39 10.35 18.93
C PRO A 130 -2.83 11.12 17.72
N GLU A 131 -1.51 11.12 17.56
CA GLU A 131 -0.80 11.80 16.48
C GLU A 131 -1.22 11.27 15.09
N TYR A 132 -1.58 9.98 14.96
CA TYR A 132 -2.05 9.39 13.70
C TYR A 132 -3.43 9.89 13.26
N ILE A 133 -4.28 10.27 14.21
CA ILE A 133 -5.64 10.78 13.92
C ILE A 133 -5.54 12.12 13.19
N ASN A 134 -4.63 12.99 13.64
CA ASN A 134 -4.42 14.30 13.03
C ASN A 134 -3.86 14.18 11.61
N ILE A 135 -2.85 13.33 11.40
CA ILE A 135 -2.28 13.08 10.07
C ILE A 135 -3.35 12.54 9.12
N THR A 136 -4.15 11.57 9.58
CA THR A 136 -5.24 10.99 8.78
C THR A 136 -6.27 12.04 8.35
N ALA A 137 -6.66 12.93 9.26
CA ALA A 137 -7.61 13.99 8.96
C ALA A 137 -7.09 14.99 7.91
N ILE A 138 -5.80 15.35 7.98
CA ILE A 138 -5.17 16.27 7.01
C ILE A 138 -5.08 15.61 5.64
N VAL A 139 -4.65 14.35 5.58
CA VAL A 139 -4.58 13.61 4.31
C VAL A 139 -5.96 13.49 3.65
N ASP A 140 -7.03 13.30 4.43
CA ASP A 140 -8.39 13.31 3.91
C ASP A 140 -8.83 14.65 3.31
N GLN A 141 -8.35 15.77 3.88
CA GLN A 141 -8.58 17.09 3.30
C GLN A 141 -7.84 17.25 1.97
N ILE A 142 -6.57 16.81 1.89
CA ILE A 142 -5.77 16.83 0.66
C ILE A 142 -6.46 16.04 -0.44
N LEU A 143 -6.88 14.80 -0.16
CA LEU A 143 -7.55 13.96 -1.15
C LEU A 143 -8.89 14.57 -1.59
N THR A 144 -9.65 15.16 -0.67
CA THR A 144 -10.92 15.83 -0.99
C THR A 144 -10.69 17.05 -1.88
N ALA A 145 -9.67 17.87 -1.59
CA ALA A 145 -9.30 19.02 -2.40
C ALA A 145 -8.84 18.59 -3.80
N LYS A 146 -7.93 17.62 -3.90
CA LYS A 146 -7.40 17.11 -5.17
C LYS A 146 -8.44 16.38 -6.02
N LYS A 147 -9.45 15.79 -5.38
CA LYS A 147 -10.61 15.19 -6.07
C LYS A 147 -11.50 16.25 -6.71
N SER A 148 -11.70 17.39 -6.05
CA SER A 148 -12.48 18.52 -6.58
C SER A 148 -11.71 19.31 -7.63
N ASP A 149 -10.41 19.54 -7.41
CA ASP A 149 -9.50 20.19 -8.35
C ASP A 149 -8.14 19.48 -8.35
N PRO A 150 -7.77 18.78 -9.44
CA PRO A 150 -6.47 18.11 -9.56
C PRO A 150 -5.25 19.05 -9.42
N LYS A 151 -5.44 20.38 -9.51
CA LYS A 151 -4.40 21.39 -9.35
C LYS A 151 -4.50 22.14 -8.01
N ALA A 152 -5.37 21.71 -7.09
CA ALA A 152 -5.50 22.32 -5.78
C ALA A 152 -4.14 22.39 -5.09
N ASP A 153 -3.78 23.57 -4.59
CA ASP A 153 -2.58 23.77 -3.80
C ASP A 153 -2.80 23.20 -2.39
N THR A 154 -2.02 22.17 -2.06
CA THR A 154 -2.07 21.50 -0.76
C THR A 154 -0.76 21.64 0.01
N THR A 155 0.13 22.55 -0.40
CA THR A 155 1.48 22.69 0.15
C THR A 155 1.47 22.91 1.67
N ALA A 156 0.53 23.72 2.18
CA ALA A 156 0.41 23.96 3.61
C ALA A 156 0.01 22.71 4.41
N LEU A 157 -0.92 21.91 3.88
CA LEU A 157 -1.37 20.66 4.49
C LEU A 157 -0.26 19.59 4.44
N GLU A 158 0.50 19.55 3.34
CA GLU A 158 1.66 18.67 3.18
C GLU A 158 2.77 19.05 4.20
N THR A 159 3.03 20.36 4.38
CA THR A 159 3.98 20.86 5.40
C THR A 159 3.53 20.50 6.82
N GLU A 160 2.22 20.59 7.12
CA GLU A 160 1.68 20.20 8.43
C GLU A 160 1.85 18.69 8.69
N ILE A 161 1.65 17.86 7.66
CA ILE A 161 1.93 16.42 7.74
C ILE A 161 3.41 16.18 8.05
N ASP A 162 4.32 16.87 7.36
CA ASP A 162 5.76 16.71 7.59
C ASP A 162 6.12 17.00 9.06
N GLN A 163 5.62 18.10 9.63
CA GLN A 163 5.85 18.45 11.03
C GLN A 163 5.30 17.41 12.01
N LEU A 164 4.09 16.89 11.76
CA LEU A 164 3.49 15.85 12.59
C LEU A 164 4.28 14.52 12.49
N VAL A 165 4.80 14.19 11.32
CA VAL A 165 5.66 13.01 11.11
C VAL A 165 6.97 13.18 11.87
N TYR A 166 7.59 14.36 11.84
CA TYR A 166 8.82 14.64 12.59
C TYR A 166 8.61 14.45 14.10
N GLN A 167 7.49 14.96 14.62
CA GLN A 167 7.12 14.79 16.03
C GLN A 167 6.86 13.32 16.39
N LEU A 168 6.14 12.60 15.53
CA LEU A 168 5.77 11.19 15.76
C LEU A 168 6.98 10.26 15.89
N TYR A 169 8.05 10.55 15.13
CA TYR A 169 9.30 9.78 15.14
C TYR A 169 10.39 10.43 16.01
N GLU A 170 10.07 11.51 16.74
CA GLU A 170 10.97 12.20 17.66
C GLU A 170 12.27 12.69 16.98
N LEU A 171 12.16 13.19 15.73
CA LEU A 171 13.32 13.67 14.98
C LEU A 171 13.93 14.93 15.61
N THR A 172 15.26 14.96 15.61
CA THR A 172 16.04 16.13 16.00
C THR A 172 16.07 17.20 14.90
N ALA A 173 16.40 18.44 15.26
CA ALA A 173 16.54 19.54 14.31
C ALA A 173 17.63 19.24 13.26
N GLU A 174 18.68 18.55 13.65
CA GLU A 174 19.74 18.07 12.76
C GLU A 174 19.23 17.06 11.74
N GLU A 175 18.41 16.10 12.15
CA GLU A 175 17.80 15.10 11.27
C GLU A 175 16.78 15.72 10.30
N ILE A 176 15.96 16.66 10.78
CA ILE A 176 15.02 17.41 9.94
C ILE A 176 15.79 18.19 8.87
N LYS A 177 16.88 18.86 9.23
CA LYS A 177 17.73 19.59 8.29
C LYS A 177 18.32 18.69 7.21
N ILE A 178 18.66 17.44 7.53
CA ILE A 178 19.13 16.46 6.54
C ILE A 178 18.01 16.07 5.56
N ILE A 179 16.76 16.00 6.02
CA ILE A 179 15.59 15.61 5.22
C ILE A 179 15.17 16.75 4.29
N GLU A 180 15.10 17.99 4.82
CA GLU A 180 14.62 19.16 4.09
C GLU A 180 15.67 19.75 3.12
N GLY A 181 16.97 19.57 3.42
CA GLY A 181 18.09 20.02 2.58
C GLY A 181 18.72 21.34 3.00
#